data_AF-A0A2N0QTC2-F1
#
_entry.id   AF-A0A2N0QTC2-F1
#
_cell.length_a   1.000
_cell.length_b   1.000
_cell.length_c   1.000
_cell.angle_alpha   90.00
_cell.angle_beta   90.00
_cell.angle_gamma   90.00
#
_symmetry.space_group_name_H-M   'P 1'
#
loop_
_entity.id
_entity.type
_entity.pdbx_description
1 polymer ?
#
loop_
_entity_poly.entity_id
_entity_poly.type
_entity_poly.pdbx_seq_one_letter_code
_entity_poly.pdbx_strand_id
1 'polypeptide(L)'
;MNNPYEFKLILRGSRYGFSPRKFHKICDYQPHTISIIKVKDSDEIFGGYNPIIWKSDHGSFGTTKDSFIFSFKNKENVEENILSRAKYEEYAICNDSNFGSAFGCYEFVLCGGDNMGAETVCYGSVGEFSKSSVEEYEVFQIMNN
;
A
#
# COMPACT_ATOMS: atom_id res chain seq x y z
N MET A 1 19.17 -17.85 -5.47
CA MET A 1 19.18 -16.37 -5.48
C MET A 1 19.52 -15.91 -4.07
N ASN A 2 20.59 -15.13 -3.90
CA ASN A 2 20.81 -14.42 -2.65
C ASN A 2 20.00 -13.13 -2.73
N ASN A 3 18.93 -13.03 -1.96
CA ASN A 3 18.16 -11.79 -1.87
C ASN A 3 18.94 -10.83 -0.96
N PRO A 4 19.36 -9.64 -1.44
CA PRO A 4 20.06 -8.67 -0.60
C PRO A 4 19.13 -8.00 0.41
N TYR A 5 17.83 -8.28 0.37
CA TYR A 5 16.84 -7.66 1.22
C TYR A 5 16.24 -8.62 2.26
N GLU A 6 16.09 -8.12 3.48
CA GLU A 6 15.28 -8.71 4.55
C GLU A 6 13.93 -7.99 4.64
N PHE A 7 12.85 -8.75 4.80
CA PHE A 7 11.49 -8.23 4.97
C PHE A 7 11.04 -8.43 6.41
N LYS A 8 11.03 -7.35 7.19
CA LYS A 8 10.58 -7.37 8.57
C LYS A 8 9.10 -7.05 8.65
N LEU A 9 8.29 -8.03 9.03
CA LEU A 9 6.86 -7.80 9.31
C LEU A 9 6.71 -6.84 10.50
N ILE A 10 6.13 -5.65 10.25
CA ILE A 10 5.90 -4.63 11.29
C ILE A 10 4.42 -4.53 11.68
N LEU A 11 3.50 -4.79 10.74
CA LEU A 11 2.06 -4.77 11.00
C LEU A 11 1.37 -5.94 10.30
N ARG A 12 0.45 -6.58 11.02
CA ARG A 12 -0.47 -7.61 10.50
C ARG A 12 -1.88 -7.31 11.00
N GLY A 13 -2.83 -7.21 10.07
CA GLY A 13 -4.22 -6.85 10.31
C GLY A 13 -4.92 -7.85 11.22
N SER A 14 -4.79 -9.15 10.97
CA SER A 14 -5.37 -10.20 11.82
C SER A 14 -4.91 -10.16 13.29
N ARG A 15 -3.72 -9.60 13.57
CA ARG A 15 -3.18 -9.48 14.92
C ARG A 15 -3.54 -8.16 15.61
N TYR A 16 -3.54 -7.06 14.88
CA TYR A 16 -3.61 -5.72 15.45
C TYR A 16 -4.86 -4.92 15.04
N GLY A 17 -5.70 -5.48 14.17
CA GLY A 17 -6.84 -4.84 13.55
C GLY A 17 -6.47 -4.00 12.32
N PHE A 18 -7.50 -3.62 11.56
CA PHE A 18 -7.40 -2.92 10.28
C PHE A 18 -7.70 -1.42 10.39
N SER A 19 -7.40 -0.80 11.54
CA SER A 19 -7.70 0.62 11.78
C SER A 19 -6.52 1.54 11.39
N PRO A 20 -6.76 2.72 10.77
CA PRO A 20 -5.73 3.72 10.48
C PRO A 20 -4.90 4.12 11.69
N ARG A 21 -5.57 4.30 12.84
CA ARG A 21 -4.91 4.58 14.12
C ARG A 21 -3.83 3.56 14.48
N LYS A 22 -4.05 2.28 14.15
CA LYS A 22 -3.07 1.22 14.41
C LYS A 22 -1.93 1.29 13.41
N PHE A 23 -2.24 1.55 12.14
CA PHE A 23 -1.23 1.76 11.10
C PHE A 23 -0.27 2.88 11.51
N HIS A 24 -0.76 4.08 11.77
CA HIS A 24 0.10 5.21 12.13
C HIS A 24 0.89 5.00 13.42
N LYS A 25 0.32 4.31 14.41
CA LYS A 25 1.05 3.96 15.63
C LYS A 25 2.30 3.09 15.36
N ILE A 26 2.30 2.30 14.28
CA ILE A 26 3.34 1.31 13.99
C ILE A 26 4.23 1.72 12.81
N CYS A 27 3.63 2.26 11.74
CA CYS A 27 4.26 2.49 10.46
C CYS A 27 4.77 3.94 10.27
N ASP A 28 4.30 4.91 11.06
CA ASP A 28 4.81 6.28 10.94
C ASP A 28 6.32 6.31 11.17
N TYR A 29 6.98 7.16 10.39
CA TYR A 29 8.44 7.31 10.38
C TYR A 29 9.23 6.07 9.92
N GLN A 30 8.55 4.99 9.49
CA GLN A 30 9.21 3.84 8.87
C GLN A 30 9.37 4.09 7.37
N PRO A 31 10.60 4.15 6.82
CA PRO A 31 10.84 4.20 5.39
C PRO A 31 10.88 2.79 4.79
N HIS A 32 10.93 2.74 3.45
CA HIS A 32 11.10 1.50 2.67
C HIS A 32 10.10 0.42 3.06
N THR A 33 8.82 0.75 3.10
CA THR A 33 7.77 -0.20 3.47
C THR A 33 7.02 -0.71 2.26
N ILE A 34 6.65 -1.98 2.27
CA ILE A 34 5.69 -2.55 1.33
C ILE A 34 4.44 -2.97 2.09
N SER A 35 3.29 -2.50 1.62
CA SER A 35 1.97 -2.86 2.13
C SER A 35 1.32 -3.87 1.18
N ILE A 36 0.72 -4.92 1.73
CA ILE A 36 0.14 -6.04 1.01
C ILE A 36 -1.25 -6.31 1.57
N ILE A 37 -2.25 -6.45 0.70
CA ILE A 37 -3.60 -6.90 1.02
C ILE A 37 -3.90 -8.18 0.27
N LYS A 38 -4.47 -9.14 1.00
CA LYS A 38 -5.11 -10.31 0.41
C LYS A 38 -6.62 -10.10 0.35
N VAL A 39 -7.20 -10.34 -0.82
CA VAL A 39 -8.65 -10.33 -1.00
C VAL A 39 -9.25 -11.65 -0.54
N LYS A 40 -10.38 -11.57 0.14
CA LYS A 40 -11.14 -12.69 0.68
C LYS A 40 -11.74 -13.51 -0.46
N ASP A 41 -11.70 -14.82 -0.30
CA ASP A 41 -12.27 -15.79 -1.22
C ASP A 41 -11.65 -15.70 -2.65
N SER A 42 -10.44 -15.14 -2.77
CA SER A 42 -9.64 -15.13 -4.00
C SER A 42 -8.13 -15.22 -3.72
N ASP A 43 -7.36 -15.46 -4.78
CA ASP A 43 -5.89 -15.39 -4.75
C ASP A 43 -5.35 -13.99 -5.07
N GLU A 44 -6.26 -13.01 -5.19
CA GLU A 44 -5.91 -11.66 -5.60
C GLU A 44 -5.20 -10.90 -4.47
N ILE A 45 -4.09 -10.27 -4.83
CA ILE A 45 -3.27 -9.47 -3.94
C ILE A 45 -3.16 -8.06 -4.50
N PHE A 46 -3.38 -7.08 -3.66
CA PHE A 46 -3.11 -5.68 -3.97
C PHE A 46 -2.03 -5.14 -3.03
N GLY A 47 -1.32 -4.10 -3.45
CA GLY A 47 -0.39 -3.46 -2.53
C GLY A 47 0.32 -2.25 -3.12
N GLY A 48 1.27 -1.74 -2.35
CA GLY A 48 2.11 -0.64 -2.77
C GLY A 48 3.37 -0.52 -1.93
N TYR A 49 4.40 0.05 -2.56
CA TYR A 49 5.69 0.31 -1.96
C TYR A 49 5.87 1.80 -1.71
N ASN A 50 6.16 2.16 -0.46
CA ASN A 50 6.54 3.51 -0.06
C ASN A 50 8.04 3.54 0.30
N PRO A 51 8.90 4.20 -0.49
CA PRO A 51 10.33 4.34 -0.19
C PRO A 51 10.61 5.34 0.93
N ILE A 52 9.75 6.34 1.13
CA ILE A 52 9.93 7.40 2.12
C ILE A 52 9.19 7.06 3.42
N ILE A 53 9.31 7.93 4.41
CA ILE A 53 8.59 7.77 5.68
C ILE A 53 7.09 8.04 5.52
N TRP A 54 6.27 7.28 6.24
CA TRP A 54 4.87 7.65 6.50
C TRP A 54 4.79 8.79 7.52
N LYS A 55 3.76 9.62 7.38
CA LYS A 55 3.39 10.66 8.35
C LYS A 55 1.88 10.63 8.59
N SER A 56 1.46 11.25 9.69
CA SER A 56 0.06 11.54 10.04
C SER A 56 -0.22 13.04 9.91
N ASP A 57 -0.01 13.61 8.72
CA ASP A 57 -0.18 15.05 8.46
C ASP A 57 -1.31 15.27 7.45
N HIS A 58 -2.47 15.68 7.99
CA HIS A 58 -3.74 15.75 7.27
C HIS A 58 -3.66 16.65 6.03
N GLY A 59 -4.07 16.13 4.88
CA GLY A 59 -4.05 16.86 3.60
C GLY A 59 -2.65 17.01 2.98
N SER A 60 -1.61 16.38 3.55
CA SER A 60 -0.26 16.43 3.00
C SER A 60 0.09 15.21 2.15
N PHE A 61 1.02 15.42 1.22
CA PHE A 61 1.55 14.38 0.35
C PHE A 61 3.06 14.25 0.48
N GLY A 62 3.56 13.04 0.28
CA GLY A 62 4.97 12.71 0.21
C GLY A 62 5.45 12.62 -1.23
N THR A 63 6.51 13.37 -1.55
CA THR A 63 7.12 13.38 -2.88
C THR A 63 8.10 12.22 -3.07
N THR A 64 7.87 11.36 -4.06
CA THR A 64 8.83 10.33 -4.46
C THR A 64 8.55 9.77 -5.86
N LYS A 65 9.61 9.43 -6.59
CA LYS A 65 9.58 8.75 -7.89
C LYS A 65 9.61 7.23 -7.80
N ASP A 66 10.06 6.70 -6.67
CA ASP A 66 10.37 5.27 -6.51
C ASP A 66 9.18 4.48 -5.95
N SER A 67 8.07 5.15 -5.65
CA SER A 67 6.81 4.54 -5.22
C SER A 67 6.09 3.85 -6.39
N PHE A 68 5.45 2.73 -6.08
CA PHE A 68 4.62 1.99 -7.02
C PHE A 68 3.49 1.26 -6.29
N ILE A 69 2.38 1.07 -6.98
CA ILE A 69 1.28 0.20 -6.57
C ILE A 69 1.23 -1.02 -7.49
N PHE A 70 0.63 -2.10 -7.00
CA PHE A 70 0.52 -3.34 -7.76
C PHE A 70 -0.76 -4.11 -7.48
N SER A 71 -1.14 -4.95 -8.44
CA SER A 71 -2.18 -5.96 -8.30
C SER A 71 -1.73 -7.25 -8.96
N PHE A 72 -1.90 -8.38 -8.25
CA PHE A 72 -1.61 -9.71 -8.72
C PHE A 72 -2.88 -10.56 -8.63
N LYS A 73 -3.39 -11.06 -9.76
CA LYS A 73 -4.66 -11.80 -9.81
C LYS A 73 -4.55 -13.20 -9.23
N ASN A 74 -3.53 -13.93 -9.64
CA ASN A 74 -3.19 -15.23 -9.11
C ASN A 74 -1.72 -15.55 -9.45
N LYS A 75 -1.20 -16.66 -8.91
CA LYS A 75 0.20 -17.06 -9.10
C LYS A 75 0.50 -17.65 -10.47
N GLU A 76 -0.53 -18.05 -11.22
CA GLU A 76 -0.39 -18.78 -12.49
C GLU A 76 -0.37 -17.83 -13.69
N ASN A 77 -1.07 -16.70 -13.62
CA ASN A 77 -1.23 -15.75 -14.72
C ASN A 77 -0.47 -14.44 -14.48
N VAL A 78 0.84 -14.50 -14.65
CA VAL A 78 1.75 -13.36 -14.46
C VAL A 78 1.47 -12.22 -15.45
N GLU A 79 0.84 -12.50 -16.60
CA GLU A 79 0.49 -11.48 -17.60
C GLU A 79 -0.61 -10.52 -17.12
N GLU A 80 -1.43 -10.95 -16.16
CA GLU A 80 -2.47 -10.12 -15.53
C GLU A 80 -1.93 -9.32 -14.34
N ASN A 81 -0.66 -9.49 -13.97
CA ASN A 81 -0.05 -8.72 -12.89
C ASN A 81 0.23 -7.29 -13.36
N ILE A 82 -0.26 -6.32 -12.61
CA ILE A 82 -0.09 -4.89 -12.90
C ILE A 82 0.87 -4.29 -11.88
N LEU A 83 1.83 -3.51 -12.37
CA LEU A 83 2.66 -2.62 -11.57
C LEU A 83 2.56 -1.21 -12.16
N SER A 84 2.23 -0.25 -11.32
CA SER A 84 1.95 1.13 -11.71
C SER A 84 2.81 2.07 -10.87
N ARG A 85 3.56 2.96 -11.53
CA ARG A 85 4.43 3.95 -10.87
C ARG A 85 3.72 5.30 -10.77
N ALA A 86 4.16 6.13 -9.83
CA ALA A 86 3.63 7.48 -9.67
C ALA A 86 3.86 8.28 -10.96
N LYS A 87 2.80 8.91 -11.47
CA LYS A 87 2.86 9.87 -12.59
C LYS A 87 3.26 11.26 -12.11
N TYR A 88 2.74 11.66 -10.95
CA TYR A 88 3.03 12.91 -10.28
C TYR A 88 3.71 12.59 -8.95
N GLU A 89 5.03 12.74 -8.92
CA GLU A 89 5.87 12.34 -7.79
C GLU A 89 5.44 13.04 -6.50
N GLU A 90 4.99 14.30 -6.59
CA GLU A 90 4.58 15.13 -5.47
C GLU A 90 3.31 14.65 -4.74
N TYR A 91 2.52 13.80 -5.39
CA TYR A 91 1.30 13.20 -4.83
C TYR A 91 1.44 11.69 -4.59
N ALA A 92 2.66 11.14 -4.62
CA ALA A 92 2.88 9.70 -4.61
C ALA A 92 2.35 9.00 -3.34
N ILE A 93 2.51 9.65 -2.17
CA ILE A 93 2.13 9.11 -0.86
C ILE A 93 1.15 10.05 -0.19
N CYS A 94 0.00 9.57 0.26
CA CYS A 94 -0.94 10.36 1.05
C CYS A 94 -0.66 10.13 2.54
N ASN A 95 -0.46 11.22 3.30
CA ASN A 95 -0.15 11.18 4.74
C ASN A 95 -1.36 11.53 5.62
N ASP A 96 -2.57 11.48 5.07
CA ASP A 96 -3.77 11.81 5.82
C ASP A 96 -4.03 10.74 6.91
N SER A 97 -4.04 11.21 8.16
CA SER A 97 -4.22 10.40 9.37
C SER A 97 -5.52 9.58 9.44
N ASN A 98 -6.50 9.89 8.58
CA ASN A 98 -7.76 9.15 8.48
C ASN A 98 -7.62 7.83 7.71
N PHE A 99 -6.51 7.64 7.01
CA PHE A 99 -6.22 6.44 6.22
C PHE A 99 -4.97 5.75 6.75
N GLY A 100 -4.79 4.46 6.50
CA GLY A 100 -3.53 3.79 6.80
C GLY A 100 -2.55 3.99 5.65
N SER A 101 -2.12 2.91 5.02
CA SER A 101 -1.32 3.02 3.81
C SER A 101 -2.17 3.54 2.65
N ALA A 102 -1.89 4.77 2.23
CA ALA A 102 -2.60 5.46 1.16
C ALA A 102 -1.61 5.99 0.10
N PHE A 103 -1.87 5.67 -1.16
CA PHE A 103 -1.04 6.04 -2.29
C PHE A 103 -1.82 6.92 -3.26
N GLY A 104 -1.10 7.84 -3.89
CA GLY A 104 -1.70 8.76 -4.84
C GLY A 104 -2.65 9.74 -4.16
N CYS A 105 -3.56 10.27 -4.96
CA CYS A 105 -4.54 11.26 -4.56
C CYS A 105 -5.79 10.60 -3.94
N TYR A 106 -5.57 9.76 -2.92
CA TYR A 106 -6.55 8.84 -2.31
C TYR A 106 -7.02 7.69 -3.24
N GLU A 107 -6.24 7.39 -4.27
CA GLU A 107 -6.60 6.43 -5.31
C GLU A 107 -6.47 4.98 -4.86
N PHE A 108 -5.55 4.73 -3.93
CA PHE A 108 -5.31 3.40 -3.42
C PHE A 108 -5.12 3.44 -1.91
N VAL A 109 -6.19 3.08 -1.21
CA VAL A 109 -6.30 3.15 0.25
C VAL A 109 -6.47 1.74 0.80
N LEU A 110 -5.44 1.27 1.51
CA LEU A 110 -5.42 -0.09 2.05
C LEU A 110 -6.12 -0.19 3.42
N CYS A 111 -6.29 0.93 4.12
CA CYS A 111 -6.85 0.94 5.47
C CYS A 111 -7.54 2.28 5.74
N GLY A 112 -8.71 2.28 6.39
CA GLY A 112 -9.40 3.52 6.81
C GLY A 112 -10.47 4.08 5.89
N GLY A 113 -10.34 3.94 4.57
CA GLY A 113 -11.34 4.35 3.58
C GLY A 113 -11.86 3.17 2.78
N ASP A 114 -12.99 3.34 2.10
CA ASP A 114 -13.28 2.52 0.93
C ASP A 114 -12.30 2.91 -0.17
N ASN A 115 -11.86 1.94 -0.97
CA ASN A 115 -11.07 2.25 -2.15
C ASN A 115 -11.93 3.13 -3.05
N MET A 116 -11.59 4.42 -3.13
CA MET A 116 -12.19 5.28 -4.11
C MET A 116 -11.43 4.99 -5.40
N GLY A 117 -12.06 4.24 -6.31
CA GLY A 117 -11.70 4.20 -7.73
C GLY A 117 -11.87 5.58 -8.38
N ALA A 118 -11.29 6.61 -7.77
CA ALA A 118 -11.19 7.93 -8.34
C ALA A 118 -10.29 7.82 -9.56
N GLU A 119 -10.61 8.61 -10.59
CA GLU A 119 -9.80 8.79 -11.78
C GLU A 119 -8.31 8.66 -11.44
N THR A 120 -7.65 7.68 -12.05
CA THR A 120 -6.24 7.36 -11.77
C THR A 120 -5.38 8.49 -12.37
N VAL A 121 -5.25 9.57 -11.60
CA VAL A 121 -4.48 10.78 -11.86
C VAL A 121 -3.01 10.57 -11.48
N CYS A 122 -2.77 10.07 -10.28
CA CYS A 122 -1.47 10.04 -9.60
C CYS A 122 -0.76 8.68 -9.82
N TYR A 123 -1.51 7.60 -10.01
CA TYR A 123 -1.05 6.31 -10.58
C TYR A 123 -1.92 5.91 -11.78
N GLY A 124 -1.55 4.84 -12.49
CA GLY A 124 -2.46 4.10 -13.39
C GLY A 124 -3.24 3.00 -12.66
N SER A 125 -4.42 2.61 -13.19
CA SER A 125 -5.32 1.62 -12.57
C SER A 125 -4.67 0.26 -12.36
N VAL A 126 -4.83 -0.29 -11.15
CA VAL A 126 -4.43 -1.66 -10.79
C VAL A 126 -5.63 -2.56 -10.49
N GLY A 127 -6.86 -2.09 -10.75
CA GLY A 127 -8.10 -2.77 -10.41
C GLY A 127 -8.75 -2.24 -9.12
N GLU A 128 -9.88 -2.85 -8.75
CA GLU A 128 -10.73 -2.40 -7.65
C GLU A 128 -11.00 -3.54 -6.67
N PHE A 129 -11.09 -3.21 -5.38
CA PHE A 129 -11.57 -4.13 -4.36
C PHE A 129 -12.37 -3.36 -3.30
N SER A 130 -13.33 -4.05 -2.68
CA SER A 130 -14.05 -3.50 -1.52
C SER A 130 -13.30 -3.80 -0.23
N LYS A 131 -13.28 -2.83 0.69
CA LYS A 131 -12.74 -3.01 2.05
C LYS A 131 -13.39 -4.18 2.79
N SER A 132 -14.68 -4.43 2.54
CA SER A 132 -15.40 -5.58 3.12
C SER A 132 -14.84 -6.93 2.67
N SER A 133 -14.04 -6.94 1.62
CA SER A 133 -13.44 -8.12 1.01
C SER A 133 -11.96 -8.29 1.39
N VAL A 134 -11.46 -7.58 2.41
CA VAL A 134 -10.08 -7.77 2.89
C VAL A 134 -10.00 -9.01 3.79
N GLU A 135 -9.18 -9.98 3.43
CA GLU A 135 -8.85 -11.15 4.25
C GLU A 135 -7.71 -10.85 5.23
N GLU A 136 -6.64 -10.23 4.72
CA GLU A 136 -5.44 -9.89 5.50
C GLU A 136 -4.78 -8.63 4.96
N TYR A 137 -4.09 -7.92 5.86
CA TYR A 137 -3.30 -6.73 5.57
C TYR A 137 -1.95 -6.83 6.30
N GLU A 138 -0.87 -6.82 5.55
CA GLU A 138 0.49 -6.86 6.10
C GLU A 138 1.33 -5.67 5.62
N VAL A 139 2.19 -5.17 6.50
CA VAL A 139 3.21 -4.18 6.17
C VAL A 139 4.56 -4.71 6.57
N PHE A 140 5.48 -4.72 5.62
CA PHE A 140 6.86 -5.10 5.83
C PHE A 140 7.76 -3.89 5.66
N GLN A 141 8.72 -3.73 6.56
CA GLN A 141 9.87 -2.85 6.34
C GLN A 141 10.96 -3.62 5.62
N ILE A 142 11.48 -3.04 4.54
CA ILE A 142 12.56 -3.60 3.74
C ILE A 142 13.88 -3.09 4.31
N MET A 143 14.78 -4.02 4.62
CA MET A 143 16.10 -3.75 5.17
C MET A 143 17.16 -4.37 4.26
N ASN A 144 18.35 -3.78 4.19
CA ASN A 144 19.49 -4.40 3.53
C ASN A 144 20.11 -5.43 4.47
N ASN A 145 20.44 -6.61 3.93
CA ASN A 145 21.28 -7.61 4.60
C ASN A 145 22.76 -7.19 4.62
#